data_AF-A0A965RTL8-F1
#
_entry.id   AF-A0A965RTL8-F1
#
_cell.length_a   1.000
_cell.length_b   1.000
_cell.length_c   1.000
_cell.angle_alpha   90.00
_cell.angle_beta   90.00
_cell.angle_gamma   90.00
#
_symmetry.space_group_name_H-M   'P 1'
#
loop_
_entity.id
_entity.type
_entity.pdbx_description
1 polymer ?
#
loop_
_entity_poly.entity_id
_entity_poly.type
_entity_poly.pdbx_seq_one_letter_code
_entity_poly.pdbx_strand_id
1 'polypeptide(L)'
;MLKNTIFAGLAAGIFGTIISVAYIYVFKYSPLEADFSEKASISYLLQINMLFGMVNCFVYFALAKLFRRENIAAFINGFLLSGAAISFALLLMFTVDTKLTFKNENAELFKDFYFFILAPIPFFSVLSWFTFKPLFLKSSAK
;
A
#
# COMPACT_ATOMS: atom_id res chain seq x y z
N MET A 1 23.42 -2.79 2.75
CA MET A 1 22.32 -1.81 2.59
C MET A 1 21.20 -2.38 1.73
N LEU A 2 21.40 -2.64 0.43
CA LEU A 2 20.35 -3.14 -0.48
C LEU A 2 19.59 -4.39 0.04
N LYS A 3 20.31 -5.43 0.48
CA LYS A 3 19.72 -6.65 1.04
C LYS A 3 18.73 -6.35 2.17
N ASN A 4 19.14 -5.52 3.14
CA ASN A 4 18.31 -5.12 4.28
C ASN A 4 17.12 -4.26 3.85
N THR A 5 17.35 -3.37 2.87
CA THR A 5 16.28 -2.57 2.27
C THR A 5 15.24 -3.47 1.59
N ILE A 6 15.66 -4.52 0.89
CA ILE A 6 14.74 -5.50 0.28
C ILE A 6 13.93 -6.23 1.36
N PHE A 7 14.57 -6.71 2.44
CA PHE A 7 13.85 -7.40 3.53
C PHE A 7 12.81 -6.53 4.20
N ALA A 8 13.11 -5.25 4.44
CA ALA A 8 12.12 -4.30 4.95
C ALA A 8 10.92 -4.17 4.00
N GLY A 9 11.11 -4.35 2.69
CA GLY A 9 10.06 -4.17 1.68
C GLY A 9 9.16 -5.36 1.57
N LEU A 10 9.78 -6.54 1.58
CA LEU A 10 9.07 -7.80 1.65
C LEU A 10 8.23 -7.86 2.93
N ALA A 11 8.83 -7.53 4.09
CA ALA A 11 8.11 -7.48 5.37
C ALA A 11 6.95 -6.47 5.33
N ALA A 12 7.21 -5.28 4.80
CA ALA A 12 6.19 -4.23 4.66
C ALA A 12 5.07 -4.61 3.67
N GLY A 13 5.39 -5.28 2.56
CA GLY A 13 4.41 -5.75 1.58
C GLY A 13 3.53 -6.87 2.14
N ILE A 14 4.13 -7.85 2.82
CA ILE A 14 3.39 -8.93 3.50
C ILE A 14 2.47 -8.34 4.58
N PHE A 15 3.00 -7.47 5.45
CA PHE A 15 2.20 -6.86 6.52
C PHE A 15 1.11 -5.92 5.97
N GLY A 16 1.43 -5.14 4.94
CA GLY A 16 0.46 -4.31 4.23
C GLY A 16 -0.68 -5.15 3.63
N THR A 17 -0.38 -6.36 3.16
CA THR A 17 -1.39 -7.31 2.68
C THR A 17 -2.31 -7.75 3.82
N ILE A 18 -1.77 -8.08 4.99
CA ILE A 18 -2.57 -8.45 6.17
C ILE A 18 -3.53 -7.32 6.54
N ILE A 19 -3.03 -6.08 6.60
CA ILE A 19 -3.86 -4.89 6.86
C ILE A 19 -4.92 -4.71 5.77
N SER A 20 -4.55 -4.90 4.50
CA SER A 20 -5.48 -4.76 3.36
C SER A 20 -6.63 -5.77 3.43
N VAL A 21 -6.32 -7.03 3.79
CA VAL A 21 -7.34 -8.07 3.96
C VAL A 21 -8.27 -7.71 5.11
N ALA A 22 -7.71 -7.32 6.27
CA ALA A 22 -8.51 -6.87 7.40
C ALA A 22 -9.42 -5.69 7.02
N TYR A 23 -8.88 -4.72 6.28
CA TYR A 23 -9.61 -3.55 5.79
C TYR A 23 -10.76 -3.92 4.84
N ILE A 24 -10.55 -4.79 3.85
CA ILE A 24 -11.63 -5.27 2.96
C ILE A 24 -12.68 -6.03 3.76
N TYR A 25 -12.27 -6.81 4.76
CA TYR A 25 -13.18 -7.59 5.59
C TYR A 25 -14.06 -6.72 6.47
N VAL A 26 -13.63 -5.50 6.83
CA VAL A 26 -14.52 -4.53 7.51
C VAL A 26 -15.76 -4.26 6.66
N PHE A 27 -15.65 -4.08 5.35
CA PHE A 27 -16.82 -3.83 4.49
C PHE A 27 -17.71 -5.07 4.37
N LYS A 28 -17.09 -6.24 4.23
CA LYS A 28 -17.80 -7.53 4.16
C LYS A 28 -18.63 -7.82 5.40
N TYR A 29 -18.12 -7.49 6.60
CA TYR A 29 -18.78 -7.76 7.88
C TYR A 29 -19.45 -6.52 8.51
N SER A 30 -19.43 -5.39 7.81
CA SER A 30 -20.22 -4.21 8.20
C SER A 30 -21.69 -4.40 7.84
N PRO A 31 -22.60 -3.53 8.33
CA PRO A 31 -24.00 -3.55 7.89
C PRO A 31 -24.20 -3.35 6.38
N LEU A 32 -23.17 -2.94 5.63
CA LEU A 32 -23.22 -2.85 4.17
C LEU A 32 -23.15 -4.23 3.50
N GLU A 33 -22.59 -5.24 4.18
CA GLU A 33 -22.41 -6.61 3.68
C GLU A 33 -21.82 -6.67 2.25
N ALA A 34 -20.97 -5.70 1.91
CA ALA A 34 -20.42 -5.52 0.58
C ALA A 34 -19.13 -6.33 0.44
N ASP A 35 -19.21 -7.48 -0.24
CA ASP A 35 -18.08 -8.37 -0.47
C ASP A 35 -17.36 -8.07 -1.79
N PHE A 36 -16.30 -7.28 -1.71
CA PHE A 36 -15.44 -6.95 -2.85
C PHE A 36 -14.35 -7.99 -3.14
N SER A 37 -14.29 -9.11 -2.42
CA SER A 37 -13.19 -10.10 -2.53
C SER A 37 -13.09 -10.78 -3.89
N GLU A 38 -14.14 -10.74 -4.71
CA GLU A 38 -14.11 -11.22 -6.11
C GLU A 38 -13.04 -10.49 -6.93
N LYS A 39 -12.93 -9.17 -6.76
CA LYS A 39 -11.97 -8.32 -7.47
C LYS A 39 -10.79 -7.93 -6.58
N ALA A 40 -11.02 -7.74 -5.28
CA ALA A 40 -10.00 -7.49 -4.26
C ALA A 40 -9.58 -8.78 -3.54
N SER A 41 -9.21 -9.81 -4.31
CA SER A 41 -8.78 -11.10 -3.77
C SER A 41 -7.47 -10.97 -2.97
N ILE A 42 -7.21 -11.90 -2.04
CA ILE A 42 -5.96 -11.90 -1.26
C ILE A 42 -4.72 -11.87 -2.17
N SER A 43 -4.75 -12.59 -3.31
CA SER A 43 -3.65 -12.59 -4.26
C SER A 43 -3.46 -11.24 -4.95
N TYR A 44 -4.56 -10.56 -5.32
CA TYR A 44 -4.51 -9.21 -5.86
C TYR A 44 -3.94 -8.20 -4.85
N LEU A 45 -4.43 -8.25 -3.61
CA LEU A 45 -3.95 -7.39 -2.53
C LEU A 45 -2.46 -7.62 -2.23
N LEU A 46 -2.02 -8.88 -2.26
CA LEU A 46 -0.60 -9.23 -2.10
C LEU A 46 0.24 -8.64 -3.23
N GLN A 47 -0.19 -8.79 -4.49
CA GLN A 47 0.54 -8.26 -5.64
C GLN A 47 0.72 -6.74 -5.54
N ILE A 48 -0.34 -6.01 -5.21
CA ILE A 48 -0.27 -4.56 -5.02
C ILE A 48 0.68 -4.20 -3.89
N ASN A 49 0.48 -4.76 -2.69
CA ASN A 49 1.31 -4.39 -1.54
C ASN A 49 2.78 -4.77 -1.72
N MET A 50 3.07 -5.88 -2.38
CA MET A 50 4.44 -6.28 -2.73
C MET A 50 5.05 -5.33 -3.75
N LEU A 51 4.31 -4.92 -4.78
CA LEU A 51 4.77 -3.95 -5.77
C LEU A 51 5.16 -2.63 -5.09
N PHE A 52 4.25 -2.04 -4.31
CA PHE A 52 4.50 -0.75 -3.66
C PHE A 52 5.57 -0.84 -2.57
N GLY A 53 5.61 -1.94 -1.80
CA GLY A 53 6.68 -2.21 -0.85
C GLY A 53 8.05 -2.26 -1.52
N MET A 54 8.17 -2.96 -2.65
CA MET A 54 9.43 -3.09 -3.41
C MET A 54 9.83 -1.80 -4.14
N VAL A 55 8.88 -1.08 -4.73
CA VAL A 55 9.15 0.24 -5.34
C VAL A 55 9.73 1.18 -4.28
N ASN A 56 9.11 1.24 -3.10
CA ASN A 56 9.60 2.05 -1.99
C ASN A 56 11.03 1.64 -1.55
N CYS A 57 11.36 0.34 -1.53
CA CYS A 57 12.74 -0.11 -1.29
C CYS A 57 13.74 0.50 -2.25
N PHE A 58 13.45 0.41 -3.55
CA PHE A 58 14.37 0.85 -4.58
C PHE A 58 14.52 2.37 -4.59
N VAL A 59 13.42 3.10 -4.39
CA VAL A 59 13.44 4.56 -4.23
C VAL A 59 14.28 4.95 -3.02
N TYR A 60 14.03 4.36 -1.85
CA TYR A 60 14.82 4.63 -0.65
C TYR A 60 16.30 4.29 -0.84
N PHE A 61 16.62 3.14 -1.44
CA PHE A 61 18.00 2.73 -1.69
C PHE A 61 18.72 3.72 -2.62
N ALA A 62 18.07 4.14 -3.70
CA ALA A 62 18.61 5.12 -4.63
C ALA A 62 18.88 6.46 -3.93
N LEU A 63 17.92 6.95 -3.15
CA LEU A 63 18.06 8.19 -2.36
C LEU A 63 19.18 8.08 -1.32
N ALA A 64 19.26 6.97 -0.59
CA ALA A 64 20.32 6.73 0.40
C ALA A 64 21.71 6.72 -0.25
N LYS A 65 21.82 6.14 -1.46
CA LYS A 65 23.07 6.12 -2.22
C LYS A 65 23.43 7.48 -2.82
N LEU A 66 22.43 8.24 -3.29
CA LEU A 66 22.60 9.57 -3.88
C LEU A 66 23.03 10.61 -2.84
N PHE A 67 22.33 10.69 -1.71
CA PHE A 67 22.56 11.73 -0.71
C PHE A 67 23.61 11.36 0.35
N ARG A 68 23.93 10.07 0.50
CA ARG A 68 24.86 9.54 1.52
C ARG A 68 24.52 9.96 2.96
N ARG A 69 23.29 10.44 3.20
CA ARG A 69 22.75 10.88 4.48
C ARG A 69 21.39 10.24 4.67
N GLU A 70 21.29 9.30 5.62
CA GLU A 70 20.08 8.49 5.82
C GLU A 70 18.86 9.33 6.21
N ASN A 71 19.06 10.38 7.03
CA ASN A 71 17.97 11.26 7.46
C ASN A 71 17.37 12.05 6.29
N ILE A 72 18.22 12.55 5.39
CA ILE A 72 17.77 13.27 4.18
C ILE A 72 17.07 12.29 3.23
N ALA A 73 17.65 11.10 3.02
CA ALA A 73 17.03 10.08 2.19
C ALA A 73 15.66 9.63 2.73
N ALA A 74 15.53 9.48 4.05
CA ALA A 74 14.28 9.14 4.72
C ALA A 74 13.22 10.24 4.57
N PHE A 75 13.62 11.50 4.78
CA PHE A 75 12.74 12.65 4.60
C PHE A 75 12.23 12.76 3.17
N ILE A 76 13.12 12.73 2.17
CA ILE A 76 12.74 12.83 0.76
C ILE A 76 11.87 11.65 0.36
N ASN A 77 12.21 10.43 0.79
CA ASN A 77 11.40 9.25 0.51
C ASN A 77 9.98 9.40 1.09
N GLY A 78 9.85 9.84 2.35
CA GLY A 78 8.55 10.10 2.96
C GLY A 78 7.75 11.19 2.27
N PHE A 79 8.41 12.27 1.82
CA PHE A 79 7.78 13.35 1.08
C PHE A 79 7.27 12.89 -0.30
N LEU A 80 8.05 12.08 -1.03
CA LEU A 80 7.63 11.52 -2.31
C LEU A 80 6.46 10.55 -2.12
N LEU A 81 6.51 9.72 -1.09
CA LEU A 81 5.45 8.77 -0.78
C LEU A 81 4.16 9.45 -0.37
N SER A 82 4.20 10.54 0.40
CA SER A 82 3.00 11.29 0.78
C SER A 82 2.36 11.97 -0.43
N GLY A 83 3.17 12.59 -1.30
CA GLY A 83 2.69 13.18 -2.56
C GLY A 83 2.10 12.13 -3.51
N ALA A 84 2.79 10.99 -3.67
CA ALA A 84 2.28 9.86 -4.45
C ALA A 84 0.99 9.31 -3.85
N ALA A 85 0.87 9.30 -2.52
CA ALA A 85 -0.32 8.79 -1.85
C ALA A 85 -1.56 9.64 -2.11
N ILE A 86 -1.44 10.96 -1.92
CA ILE A 86 -2.54 11.87 -2.23
C ILE A 86 -2.91 11.78 -3.71
N SER A 87 -1.92 11.76 -4.60
CA SER A 87 -2.15 11.69 -6.05
C SER A 87 -2.87 10.40 -6.46
N PHE A 88 -2.44 9.26 -5.92
CA PHE A 88 -3.02 7.96 -6.24
C PHE A 88 -4.42 7.79 -5.63
N ALA A 89 -4.63 8.30 -4.41
CA ALA A 89 -5.95 8.33 -3.80
C ALA A 89 -6.92 9.15 -4.65
N LEU A 90 -6.55 10.37 -5.05
CA LEU A 90 -7.38 11.21 -5.91
C LEU A 90 -7.64 10.54 -7.26
N LEU A 91 -6.63 9.95 -7.89
CA LEU A 91 -6.79 9.20 -9.14
C LEU A 91 -7.86 8.12 -9.00
N LEU A 92 -7.79 7.29 -7.96
CA LEU A 92 -8.75 6.21 -7.73
C LEU A 92 -10.13 6.72 -7.32
N MET A 93 -10.23 7.79 -6.53
CA MET A 93 -11.51 8.39 -6.15
C MET A 93 -12.28 8.91 -7.37
N PHE A 94 -11.59 9.40 -8.40
CA PHE A 94 -12.22 9.89 -9.63
C PHE A 94 -12.26 8.84 -10.75
N THR A 95 -11.80 7.62 -10.49
CA THR A 95 -11.89 6.52 -11.45
C THR A 95 -13.24 5.83 -11.30
N VAL A 96 -14.04 5.88 -12.36
CA VAL A 96 -15.30 5.12 -12.48
C VAL A 96 -15.12 4.10 -13.59
N ASP A 97 -15.23 2.80 -13.26
CA ASP A 97 -15.25 1.73 -14.25
C ASP A 97 -16.68 1.24 -14.44
N THR A 98 -17.30 1.68 -15.53
CA THR A 98 -18.68 1.31 -15.88
C THR A 98 -18.82 -0.15 -16.29
N LYS A 99 -17.71 -0.88 -16.50
CA LYS A 99 -17.70 -2.31 -16.84
C LYS A 99 -17.48 -3.21 -15.63
N LEU A 100 -17.26 -2.62 -14.46
CA LEU A 100 -17.11 -3.37 -13.21
C LEU A 100 -18.46 -4.02 -12.86
N THR A 101 -18.41 -5.33 -12.61
CA THR A 101 -19.58 -6.13 -12.20
C THR A 101 -19.18 -7.09 -11.10
N PHE A 102 -20.04 -7.23 -10.10
CA PHE A 102 -19.90 -8.14 -8.97
C PHE A 102 -21.06 -9.14 -8.92
N LYS A 103 -20.76 -10.37 -8.48
CA LYS A 103 -21.80 -11.38 -8.24
C LYS A 103 -22.60 -11.13 -6.96
N ASN A 104 -22.03 -10.43 -5.99
CA ASN A 104 -22.68 -10.07 -4.73
C ASN A 104 -23.54 -8.81 -4.95
N GLU A 105 -24.82 -8.87 -4.61
CA GLU A 105 -25.79 -7.78 -4.86
C GLU A 105 -25.39 -6.47 -4.17
N ASN A 106 -24.92 -6.54 -2.92
CA ASN A 106 -24.48 -5.36 -2.18
C ASN A 106 -23.20 -4.76 -2.78
N ALA A 107 -22.23 -5.58 -3.17
CA ALA A 107 -21.01 -5.13 -3.85
C ALA A 107 -21.31 -4.49 -5.22
N GLU A 108 -22.30 -5.01 -5.95
CA GLU A 108 -22.77 -4.41 -7.19
C GLU A 108 -23.44 -3.06 -6.95
N LEU A 109 -24.27 -2.95 -5.90
CA LEU A 109 -24.90 -1.68 -5.49
C LEU A 109 -23.86 -0.61 -5.12
N PHE A 110 -22.75 -1.02 -4.50
CA PHE A 110 -21.68 -0.12 -4.06
C PHE A 110 -20.46 -0.11 -4.98
N LYS A 111 -20.57 -0.59 -6.22
CA LYS A 111 -19.42 -0.75 -7.12
C LYS A 111 -18.69 0.56 -7.46
N ASP A 112 -19.40 1.68 -7.47
CA ASP A 112 -18.80 3.00 -7.72
C ASP A 112 -17.85 3.42 -6.57
N PHE A 113 -18.01 2.83 -5.38
CA PHE A 113 -17.10 3.02 -4.26
C PHE A 113 -15.91 2.03 -4.27
N TYR A 114 -15.86 1.09 -5.20
CA TYR A 114 -14.82 0.06 -5.21
C TYR A 114 -13.41 0.67 -5.28
N PHE A 115 -13.16 1.58 -6.21
CA PHE A 115 -11.84 2.23 -6.32
C PHE A 115 -11.55 3.17 -5.15
N PHE A 116 -12.58 3.79 -4.58
CA PHE A 116 -12.46 4.54 -3.33
C PHE A 116 -11.98 3.64 -2.18
N ILE A 117 -12.52 2.43 -2.07
CA ILE A 117 -12.11 1.42 -1.08
C ILE A 117 -10.70 0.90 -1.39
N LEU A 118 -10.32 0.76 -2.67
CA LEU A 118 -8.95 0.36 -3.00
C LEU A 118 -7.90 1.45 -2.76
N ALA A 119 -8.29 2.73 -2.73
CA ALA A 119 -7.39 3.87 -2.60
C ALA A 119 -6.35 3.74 -1.48
N PRO A 120 -6.71 3.36 -0.24
CA PRO A 120 -5.75 3.22 0.85
C PRO A 120 -4.81 2.01 0.75
N ILE A 121 -5.12 1.00 -0.06
CA ILE A 121 -4.43 -0.30 -0.05
C ILE A 121 -2.93 -0.20 -0.36
N PRO A 122 -2.49 0.52 -1.41
CA PRO A 122 -1.06 0.73 -1.65
C PRO A 122 -0.31 1.37 -0.48
N PHE A 123 -0.99 2.23 0.28
CA PHE A 123 -0.39 2.97 1.39
C PHE A 123 -0.12 2.08 2.59
N PHE A 124 -0.84 0.98 2.77
CA PHE A 124 -0.60 0.08 3.88
C PHE A 124 0.81 -0.51 3.81
N SER A 125 1.28 -0.94 2.64
CA SER A 125 2.67 -1.39 2.47
C SER A 125 3.69 -0.27 2.75
N VAL A 126 3.40 0.95 2.31
CA VAL A 126 4.27 2.12 2.49
C VAL A 126 4.35 2.57 3.96
N LEU A 127 3.23 2.54 4.69
CA LEU A 127 3.19 2.83 6.12
C LEU A 127 3.90 1.73 6.92
N SER A 128 3.65 0.47 6.55
CA SER A 128 4.32 -0.70 7.15
C SER A 128 5.84 -0.61 7.01
N TRP A 129 6.33 -0.04 5.91
CA TRP A 129 7.76 0.19 5.74
C TRP A 129 8.36 1.05 6.85
N PHE A 130 7.69 2.11 7.29
CA PHE A 130 8.20 2.93 8.40
C PHE A 130 8.24 2.16 9.72
N THR A 131 7.34 1.19 9.91
CA THR A 131 7.35 0.28 11.06
C THR A 131 8.50 -0.72 11.00
N PHE A 132 8.77 -1.33 9.84
CA PHE A 132 9.81 -2.37 9.70
C PHE A 132 11.20 -1.82 9.38
N LYS A 133 11.30 -0.59 8.86
CA LYS A 133 12.58 0.05 8.53
C LYS A 133 13.57 -0.02 9.72
N PRO A 134 13.22 0.36 10.96
CA PRO A 134 14.15 0.32 12.10
C PRO A 134 14.66 -1.09 12.43
N LEU A 135 13.90 -2.14 12.10
CA LEU A 135 14.28 -3.53 12.37
C LEU A 135 15.39 -4.01 11.43
N PHE A 136 15.35 -3.62 10.15
CA PHE A 136 16.28 -4.10 9.13
C PHE A 136 17.36 -3.09 8.76
N LEU A 137 17.07 -1.80 8.84
CA LEU A 137 17.98 -0.71 8.54
C LEU A 137 18.38 -0.06 9.86
N LYS A 138 19.69 -0.09 10.18
CA LYS A 138 20.21 0.55 11.39
C LYS A 138 19.70 1.99 11.42
N SER A 139 18.89 2.32 12.42
CA SER A 139 18.67 3.72 12.78
C SER A 139 20.02 4.22 13.26
N SER A 140 20.69 5.05 12.47
CA SER A 140 21.91 5.71 12.90
C SER A 140 21.54 6.79 13.93
N ALA A 141 21.03 6.37 15.08
CA ALA A 141 20.98 7.18 16.28
C ALA A 141 22.41 7.26 16.81
N LYS A 142 23.14 8.25 16.32
CA LYS A 142 24.30 8.84 16.99
C LYS A 142 24.02 10.31 17.18
#